data_AF-A0A2D7AG74-F1
#
_entry.id   AF-A0A2D7AG74-F1
#
_cell.length_a   1.000
_cell.length_b   1.000
_cell.length_c   1.000
_cell.angle_alpha   90.00
_cell.angle_beta   90.00
_cell.angle_gamma   90.00
#
_symmetry.space_group_name_H-M   'P 1'
#
loop_
_entity.id
_entity.type
_entity.pdbx_description
1 polymer ?
#
loop_
_entity_poly.entity_id
_entity_poly.type
_entity_poly.pdbx_seq_one_letter_code
_entity_poly.pdbx_strand_id
1 'polypeptide(L)'
;MKTMKNRILTIALAGMVTFASCADLTVENLNSPDTERALSSASDLTTLAEGLVKTWYNAIHNYDGFKMPAAVLADASSCSWGNVGMREMGTEPRPSFNNSPSYNYLYLAATPFTRMYSVNSSAVDVIKAVQGGDISFGSDGPRVEALSHFARGIAMGYIALAYDRGYIIDESTPQEEIISPTLVDYNTMMTHAIETLGKAATLAKENSFQLNETVIKTPGGVSSDQLAQLAHSFIARFMANVARTEAERAAVDWAAVITHVSSGIQTDFAIINQLAPWQGADWYDEALIYSVYPGWGRVDMRVINMMDNSYPSHNPDGADFAAPDSARIYDNAEVDDRLWTDYQHLPSNNFRPERGLYFFSSFRYDRHRDYVGPWDAQLVDLSVSEMHMYHAEALAQTGNLAGAAAILNDPAGARKVRGGLPDVAADAAAIHAAIHHERMVETFLDGSGNEWFDMRGRDMLQAGSPLHWPIPADVLETLGVPLPYYTYGGASAPATGNGAPEGDYWTSGTASGAKSWR
;
A
#
# COMPACT_ATOMS: atom_id res chain seq x y z
N MET A 1 26.29 -76.94 -26.78
CA MET A 1 26.98 -75.92 -25.95
C MET A 1 27.06 -74.53 -26.63
N LYS A 2 25.97 -74.03 -27.23
CA LYS A 2 25.90 -72.68 -27.83
C LYS A 2 24.73 -71.82 -27.33
N THR A 3 23.92 -72.33 -26.39
CA THR A 3 22.69 -71.69 -25.92
C THR A 3 22.73 -71.19 -24.47
N MET A 4 23.77 -71.51 -23.69
CA MET A 4 23.98 -70.96 -22.34
C MET A 4 24.90 -69.71 -22.30
N LYS A 5 25.73 -69.47 -23.34
CA LYS A 5 26.59 -68.26 -23.40
C LYS A 5 25.81 -66.97 -23.66
N ASN A 6 24.63 -67.04 -24.30
CA ASN A 6 23.84 -65.85 -24.60
C ASN A 6 22.91 -65.41 -23.46
N ARG A 7 22.74 -66.20 -22.38
CA ARG A 7 21.90 -65.78 -21.23
C ARG A 7 22.71 -65.14 -20.09
N ILE A 8 24.02 -65.39 -20.02
CA ILE A 8 24.93 -64.69 -19.10
C ILE A 8 25.30 -63.30 -19.64
N LEU A 9 25.32 -63.14 -20.98
CA LEU A 9 25.60 -61.83 -21.59
C LEU A 9 24.42 -60.84 -21.44
N THR A 10 23.18 -61.31 -21.36
CA THR A 10 22.00 -60.43 -21.21
C THR A 10 21.76 -60.01 -19.75
N ILE A 11 22.23 -60.78 -18.76
CA ILE A 11 22.13 -60.41 -17.34
C ILE A 11 23.33 -59.56 -16.89
N ALA A 12 24.50 -59.68 -17.54
CA ALA A 12 25.63 -58.78 -17.31
C ALA A 12 25.45 -57.38 -17.94
N LEU A 13 24.57 -57.24 -18.95
CA LEU A 13 24.24 -55.94 -19.55
C LEU A 13 23.08 -55.22 -18.80
N ALA A 14 22.40 -55.91 -17.89
CA ALA A 14 21.44 -55.35 -16.94
C ALA A 14 22.10 -54.92 -15.61
N GLY A 15 23.42 -55.09 -15.45
CA GLY A 15 24.17 -54.79 -14.22
C GLY A 15 25.29 -53.76 -14.38
N MET A 16 25.37 -53.06 -15.51
CA MET A 16 26.45 -52.10 -15.82
C MET A 16 25.93 -50.74 -16.31
N VAL A 17 24.73 -50.34 -15.88
CA VAL A 17 24.21 -48.96 -16.02
C VAL A 17 23.64 -48.50 -14.67
N THR A 18 24.44 -48.62 -13.60
CA THR A 18 24.08 -48.14 -12.25
C THR A 18 25.14 -47.24 -11.61
N PHE A 19 26.13 -46.75 -12.36
CA PHE A 19 27.17 -45.86 -11.81
C PHE A 19 27.65 -44.75 -12.77
N ALA A 20 26.72 -44.02 -13.37
CA ALA A 20 27.03 -42.74 -14.03
C ALA A 20 25.79 -41.83 -14.12
N SER A 21 25.23 -41.44 -12.99
CA SER A 21 24.31 -40.28 -12.93
C SER A 21 24.62 -39.39 -11.72
N CYS A 22 25.91 -39.15 -11.49
CA CYS A 22 26.35 -37.86 -10.98
C CYS A 22 26.85 -37.05 -12.19
N ALA A 23 25.98 -36.91 -13.20
CA ALA A 23 26.11 -35.78 -14.09
C ALA A 23 25.72 -34.58 -13.24
N ASP A 24 26.66 -33.65 -13.08
CA ASP A 24 26.38 -32.34 -12.52
C ASP A 24 25.25 -31.73 -13.37
N LEU A 25 24.05 -31.72 -12.81
CA LEU A 25 22.87 -31.11 -13.41
C LEU A 25 22.78 -29.63 -13.02
N THR A 26 23.90 -28.97 -12.71
CA THR A 26 23.99 -27.53 -12.90
C THR A 26 23.93 -27.26 -14.39
N VAL A 27 22.71 -27.19 -14.92
CA VAL A 27 22.49 -26.46 -16.16
C VAL A 27 22.85 -25.02 -15.81
N GLU A 28 24.01 -24.57 -16.27
CA GLU A 28 24.37 -23.15 -16.23
C GLU A 28 23.19 -22.39 -16.82
N ASN A 29 22.55 -21.56 -16.00
CA ASN A 29 21.40 -20.79 -16.44
C ASN A 29 21.91 -19.69 -17.38
N LEU A 30 22.07 -20.02 -18.66
CA LEU A 30 22.46 -19.09 -19.74
C LEU A 30 21.38 -18.01 -19.98
N ASN A 31 20.21 -18.16 -19.35
CA ASN A 31 19.13 -17.18 -19.31
C ASN A 31 19.08 -16.40 -17.98
N SER A 32 19.98 -16.63 -17.01
CA SER A 32 20.23 -15.66 -15.95
C SER A 32 20.85 -14.45 -16.65
N PRO A 33 20.17 -13.29 -16.71
CA PRO A 33 20.73 -12.10 -17.33
C PRO A 33 21.94 -11.67 -16.50
N ASP A 34 23.11 -12.18 -16.87
CA ASP A 34 24.44 -11.78 -16.43
C ASP A 34 24.48 -11.27 -14.98
N THR A 35 23.93 -12.04 -14.03
CA THR A 35 23.74 -11.60 -12.64
C THR A 35 25.09 -11.31 -11.98
N GLU A 36 26.12 -12.08 -12.33
CA GLU A 36 27.52 -11.78 -12.01
C GLU A 36 27.97 -10.45 -12.60
N ARG A 37 27.68 -10.14 -13.88
CA ARG A 37 28.07 -8.87 -14.51
C ARG A 37 27.28 -7.67 -13.97
N ALA A 38 25.96 -7.80 -13.77
CA ALA A 38 25.10 -6.74 -13.26
C ALA A 38 25.37 -6.40 -11.77
N LEU A 39 25.95 -7.33 -11.02
CA LEU A 39 26.39 -7.14 -9.63
C LEU A 39 27.92 -7.00 -9.51
N SER A 40 28.66 -6.88 -10.63
CA SER A 40 30.14 -6.90 -10.63
C SER A 40 30.79 -5.55 -10.31
N SER A 41 30.04 -4.45 -10.29
CA SER A 41 30.61 -3.12 -10.10
C SER A 41 29.78 -2.26 -9.14
N ALA A 42 30.47 -1.40 -8.39
CA ALA A 42 29.84 -0.42 -7.52
C ALA A 42 28.89 0.50 -8.30
N SER A 43 29.22 0.85 -9.55
CA SER A 43 28.39 1.72 -10.39
C SER A 43 27.04 1.09 -10.75
N ASP A 44 27.03 -0.20 -11.10
CA ASP A 44 25.80 -0.91 -11.47
C ASP A 44 24.91 -1.08 -10.24
N LEU A 45 25.48 -1.41 -9.09
CA LEU A 45 24.78 -1.56 -7.82
C LEU A 45 24.25 -0.22 -7.29
N THR A 46 24.98 0.88 -7.46
CA THR A 46 24.49 2.23 -7.16
C THR A 46 23.29 2.57 -8.05
N THR A 47 23.38 2.28 -9.35
CA THR A 47 22.26 2.53 -10.29
C THR A 47 21.02 1.70 -9.92
N LEU A 48 21.24 0.44 -9.51
CA LEU A 48 20.17 -0.42 -9.02
C LEU A 48 19.50 0.18 -7.77
N ALA A 49 20.30 0.61 -6.78
CA ALA A 49 19.82 1.25 -5.56
C ALA A 49 18.98 2.51 -5.84
N GLU A 50 19.45 3.34 -6.77
CA GLU A 50 18.76 4.58 -7.18
C GLU A 50 17.40 4.34 -7.84
N GLY A 51 17.18 3.15 -8.41
CA GLY A 51 15.89 2.76 -9.01
C GLY A 51 14.87 2.15 -8.04
N LEU A 52 15.25 1.82 -6.81
CA LEU A 52 14.41 1.03 -5.91
C LEU A 52 13.16 1.79 -5.44
N VAL A 53 13.30 3.05 -5.02
CA VAL A 53 12.16 3.86 -4.55
C VAL A 53 11.16 4.10 -5.69
N LYS A 54 11.66 4.34 -6.92
CA LYS A 54 10.81 4.42 -8.13
C LYS A 54 10.01 3.15 -8.35
N THR A 55 10.65 1.99 -8.18
CA THR A 55 10.02 0.68 -8.37
C THR A 55 8.90 0.44 -7.36
N TRP A 56 9.13 0.81 -6.09
CA TRP A 56 8.08 0.81 -5.06
C TRP A 56 6.94 1.77 -5.39
N TYR A 57 7.24 3.03 -5.71
CA TYR A 57 6.23 4.05 -5.99
C TYR A 57 5.31 3.62 -7.15
N ASN A 58 5.90 3.19 -8.26
CA ASN A 58 5.15 2.68 -9.41
C ASN A 58 4.44 1.35 -9.12
N ALA A 59 4.81 0.58 -8.09
CA ALA A 59 4.09 -0.65 -7.76
C ALA A 59 2.72 -0.36 -7.11
N ILE A 60 2.64 0.69 -6.30
CA ILE A 60 1.44 1.01 -5.51
C ILE A 60 0.56 2.09 -6.14
N HIS A 61 1.09 2.92 -7.04
CA HIS A 61 0.38 4.01 -7.73
C HIS A 61 0.05 3.73 -9.20
N ASN A 62 0.42 2.55 -9.72
CA ASN A 62 0.07 2.13 -11.09
C ASN A 62 -1.39 1.68 -11.21
N TYR A 63 -1.90 1.61 -12.44
CA TYR A 63 -3.25 1.11 -12.76
C TYR A 63 -3.54 -0.27 -12.14
N ASP A 64 -2.56 -1.18 -12.16
CA ASP A 64 -2.69 -2.54 -11.62
C ASP A 64 -2.36 -2.62 -10.12
N GLY A 65 -2.18 -1.47 -9.45
CA GLY A 65 -1.98 -1.39 -8.00
C GLY A 65 -3.29 -1.47 -7.22
N PHE A 66 -3.20 -1.63 -5.89
CA PHE A 66 -4.39 -1.72 -5.05
C PHE A 66 -5.02 -0.37 -4.68
N LYS A 67 -4.43 0.79 -5.06
CA LYS A 67 -4.92 2.13 -4.68
C LYS A 67 -6.41 2.34 -5.02
N MET A 68 -6.77 2.14 -6.29
CA MET A 68 -8.15 2.27 -6.76
C MET A 68 -9.13 1.31 -6.07
N PRO A 69 -8.92 -0.03 -6.09
CA PRO A 69 -9.85 -0.96 -5.46
C PRO A 69 -9.91 -0.79 -3.94
N ALA A 70 -8.81 -0.43 -3.27
CA ALA A 70 -8.80 -0.16 -1.84
C ALA A 70 -9.61 1.08 -1.47
N ALA A 71 -9.51 2.17 -2.24
CA ALA A 71 -10.32 3.37 -2.03
C ALA A 71 -11.83 3.09 -2.21
N VAL A 72 -12.20 2.23 -3.17
CA VAL A 72 -13.59 1.80 -3.36
C VAL A 72 -14.04 0.86 -2.25
N LEU A 73 -13.19 -0.08 -1.83
CA LEU A 73 -13.46 -0.99 -0.71
C LEU A 73 -13.76 -0.24 0.59
N ALA A 74 -13.08 0.89 0.80
CA ALA A 74 -13.18 1.76 1.96
C ALA A 74 -14.38 2.72 1.93
N ASP A 75 -15.22 2.67 0.89
CA ASP A 75 -16.27 3.67 0.62
C ASP A 75 -15.71 5.11 0.71
N ALA A 76 -14.52 5.30 0.15
CA ALA A 76 -13.88 6.60 -0.02
C ALA A 76 -14.09 7.10 -1.46
N SER A 77 -13.80 6.21 -2.40
CA SER A 77 -14.14 6.34 -3.81
C SER A 77 -15.34 5.44 -4.14
N SER A 78 -16.00 5.72 -5.27
CA SER A 78 -17.07 4.89 -5.81
C SER A 78 -16.89 4.71 -7.31
N CYS A 79 -17.10 3.47 -7.79
CA CYS A 79 -16.97 3.14 -9.21
C CYS A 79 -17.75 1.89 -9.60
N SER A 80 -18.70 2.03 -10.54
CA SER A 80 -19.46 0.89 -11.08
C SER A 80 -18.76 0.17 -12.25
N TRP A 81 -17.55 0.58 -12.65
CA TRP A 81 -16.80 -0.05 -13.73
C TRP A 81 -16.08 -1.31 -13.22
N GLY A 82 -16.08 -2.37 -14.04
CA GLY A 82 -15.40 -3.62 -13.68
C GLY A 82 -13.88 -3.55 -13.78
N ASN A 83 -13.34 -2.49 -14.36
CA ASN A 83 -11.89 -2.27 -14.47
C ASN A 83 -11.23 -2.28 -13.10
N VAL A 84 -10.06 -2.92 -13.01
CA VAL A 84 -9.23 -2.92 -11.79
C VAL A 84 -9.99 -3.46 -10.56
N GLY A 85 -10.97 -4.36 -10.78
CA GLY A 85 -11.79 -4.95 -9.71
C GLY A 85 -12.61 -3.96 -8.86
N MET A 86 -12.66 -2.67 -9.23
CA MET A 86 -13.32 -1.64 -8.42
C MET A 86 -14.79 -1.95 -8.16
N ARG A 87 -15.55 -2.37 -9.18
CA ARG A 87 -16.94 -2.79 -9.00
C ARG A 87 -17.06 -3.96 -8.03
N GLU A 88 -16.16 -4.95 -8.09
CA GLU A 88 -16.25 -6.10 -7.19
C GLU A 88 -16.01 -5.67 -5.73
N MET A 89 -15.01 -4.82 -5.50
CA MET A 89 -14.70 -4.30 -4.17
C MET A 89 -15.76 -3.35 -3.60
N GLY A 90 -16.52 -2.69 -4.46
CA GLY A 90 -17.62 -1.82 -4.06
C GLY A 90 -19.01 -2.46 -4.16
N THR A 91 -19.13 -3.73 -4.58
CA THR A 91 -20.43 -4.42 -4.70
C THR A 91 -21.07 -4.60 -3.32
N GLU A 92 -22.38 -4.42 -3.25
CA GLU A 92 -23.18 -4.63 -2.04
C GLU A 92 -24.28 -5.68 -2.30
N PRO A 93 -24.37 -6.76 -1.49
CA PRO A 93 -23.45 -7.12 -0.40
C PRO A 93 -22.05 -7.47 -0.90
N ARG A 94 -21.03 -7.25 -0.06
CA ARG A 94 -19.63 -7.50 -0.40
C ARG A 94 -19.40 -8.98 -0.77
N PRO A 95 -18.81 -9.28 -1.94
CA PRO A 95 -18.41 -10.64 -2.29
C PRO A 95 -17.07 -11.00 -1.65
N SER A 96 -16.75 -12.30 -1.61
CA SER A 96 -15.40 -12.76 -1.31
C SER A 96 -14.44 -12.45 -2.44
N PHE A 97 -13.22 -12.04 -2.12
CA PHE A 97 -12.17 -11.84 -3.12
C PHE A 97 -11.88 -13.16 -3.86
N ASN A 98 -11.81 -13.13 -5.18
CA ASN A 98 -11.50 -14.32 -5.98
C ASN A 98 -9.99 -14.55 -6.09
N ASN A 99 -9.43 -15.34 -5.16
CA ASN A 99 -8.01 -15.72 -5.19
C ASN A 99 -7.76 -16.97 -6.06
N SER A 100 -8.09 -16.89 -7.35
CA SER A 100 -7.84 -17.96 -8.33
C SER A 100 -6.83 -17.50 -9.39
N PRO A 101 -5.94 -18.38 -9.89
CA PRO A 101 -5.08 -18.05 -11.04
C PRO A 101 -5.85 -17.64 -12.30
N SER A 102 -7.13 -18.05 -12.39
CA SER A 102 -8.03 -17.73 -13.51
C SER A 102 -8.81 -16.41 -13.32
N TYR A 103 -8.64 -15.74 -12.18
CA TYR A 103 -9.33 -14.48 -11.92
C TYR A 103 -8.71 -13.34 -12.72
N ASN A 104 -9.52 -12.69 -13.55
CA ASN A 104 -9.08 -11.61 -14.44
C ASN A 104 -8.47 -10.41 -13.70
N TYR A 105 -8.78 -10.22 -12.42
CA TYR A 105 -8.25 -9.13 -11.61
C TYR A 105 -7.34 -9.62 -10.48
N LEU A 106 -6.72 -10.81 -10.61
CA LEU A 106 -5.75 -11.30 -9.62
C LEU A 106 -4.55 -10.33 -9.49
N TYR A 107 -4.21 -9.62 -10.58
CA TYR A 107 -3.11 -8.67 -10.63
C TYR A 107 -3.19 -7.58 -9.56
N LEU A 108 -4.39 -7.24 -9.06
CA LEU A 108 -4.60 -6.26 -8.00
C LEU A 108 -3.87 -6.63 -6.70
N ALA A 109 -3.83 -7.92 -6.41
CA ALA A 109 -3.07 -8.48 -5.29
C ALA A 109 -1.70 -8.98 -5.75
N ALA A 110 -1.56 -9.56 -6.94
CA ALA A 110 -0.29 -10.16 -7.37
C ALA A 110 0.79 -9.13 -7.74
N THR A 111 0.43 -8.04 -8.40
CA THR A 111 1.38 -7.04 -8.91
C THR A 111 2.08 -6.29 -7.78
N PRO A 112 1.36 -5.73 -6.78
CA PRO A 112 2.00 -5.07 -5.65
C PRO A 112 2.88 -6.05 -4.87
N PHE A 113 2.40 -7.26 -4.57
CA PHE A 113 3.17 -8.28 -3.86
C PHE A 113 4.49 -8.58 -4.57
N THR A 114 4.42 -8.93 -5.86
CA THR A 114 5.59 -9.32 -6.65
C THR A 114 6.58 -8.18 -6.82
N ARG A 115 6.10 -6.96 -7.11
CA ARG A 115 6.97 -5.79 -7.27
C ARG A 115 7.64 -5.37 -5.96
N MET A 116 6.94 -5.46 -4.83
CA MET A 116 7.54 -5.19 -3.51
C MET A 116 8.61 -6.22 -3.16
N TYR A 117 8.40 -7.50 -3.45
CA TYR A 117 9.47 -8.50 -3.29
C TYR A 117 10.63 -8.31 -4.27
N SER A 118 10.38 -7.80 -5.47
CA SER A 118 11.46 -7.39 -6.38
C SER A 118 12.30 -6.27 -5.78
N VAL A 119 11.68 -5.27 -5.16
CA VAL A 119 12.40 -4.21 -4.42
C VAL A 119 13.20 -4.82 -3.27
N ASN A 120 12.60 -5.72 -2.49
CA ASN A 120 13.30 -6.40 -1.39
C ASN A 120 14.52 -7.18 -1.89
N SER A 121 14.37 -8.00 -2.94
CA SER A 121 15.45 -8.80 -3.50
C SER A 121 16.62 -7.93 -3.97
N SER A 122 16.34 -6.91 -4.79
CA SER A 122 17.38 -6.02 -5.30
C SER A 122 18.04 -5.19 -4.18
N ALA A 123 17.28 -4.77 -3.17
CA ALA A 123 17.84 -4.10 -2.01
C ALA A 123 18.78 -5.02 -1.21
N VAL A 124 18.41 -6.28 -1.02
CA VAL A 124 19.24 -7.29 -0.34
C VAL A 124 20.55 -7.49 -1.08
N ASP A 125 20.53 -7.62 -2.41
CA ASP A 125 21.76 -7.78 -3.20
C ASP A 125 22.70 -6.57 -3.04
N VAL A 126 22.15 -5.35 -3.09
CA VAL A 126 22.94 -4.12 -2.87
C VAL A 126 23.49 -4.06 -1.45
N ILE A 127 22.67 -4.32 -0.42
CA ILE A 127 23.09 -4.27 0.99
C ILE A 127 24.20 -5.30 1.24
N LYS A 128 24.04 -6.53 0.75
CA LYS A 128 25.06 -7.59 0.83
C LYS A 128 26.37 -7.12 0.19
N ALA A 129 26.33 -6.50 -0.98
CA ALA A 129 27.53 -6.03 -1.66
C ALA A 129 28.23 -4.87 -0.94
N VAL A 130 27.47 -3.91 -0.40
CA VAL A 130 28.03 -2.78 0.36
C VAL A 130 28.68 -3.27 1.67
N GLN A 131 28.02 -4.18 2.39
CA GLN A 131 28.49 -4.70 3.68
C GLN A 131 29.60 -5.76 3.55
N GLY A 132 29.62 -6.53 2.45
CA GLY A 132 30.56 -7.63 2.23
C GLY A 132 32.01 -7.19 2.04
N GLY A 133 32.24 -5.96 1.55
CA GLY A 133 33.57 -5.38 1.39
C GLY A 133 34.36 -5.84 0.15
N ASP A 134 33.81 -6.77 -0.64
CA ASP A 134 34.41 -7.25 -1.90
C ASP A 134 34.35 -6.19 -3.02
N ILE A 135 33.35 -5.30 -2.95
CA ILE A 135 33.14 -4.19 -3.89
C ILE A 135 33.29 -2.87 -3.13
N SER A 136 34.18 -2.00 -3.60
CA SER A 136 34.38 -0.69 -2.97
C SER A 136 33.43 0.36 -3.54
N PHE A 137 32.51 0.84 -2.70
CA PHE A 137 31.63 1.98 -2.98
C PHE A 137 32.26 3.33 -2.60
N GLY A 138 33.50 3.32 -2.10
CA GLY A 138 34.18 4.53 -1.61
C GLY A 138 33.35 5.27 -0.55
N SER A 139 33.35 6.59 -0.61
CA SER A 139 32.56 7.44 0.30
C SER A 139 31.05 7.39 0.06
N ASP A 140 30.59 6.76 -1.02
CA ASP A 140 29.17 6.71 -1.40
C ASP A 140 28.43 5.52 -0.79
N GLY A 141 29.16 4.54 -0.22
CA GLY A 141 28.61 3.34 0.40
C GLY A 141 27.45 3.61 1.38
N PRO A 142 27.59 4.54 2.34
CA PRO A 142 26.52 4.85 3.28
C PRO A 142 25.24 5.39 2.63
N ARG A 143 25.36 6.17 1.54
CA ARG A 143 24.20 6.67 0.79
C ARG A 143 23.45 5.53 0.11
N VAL A 144 24.20 4.65 -0.57
CA VAL A 144 23.67 3.47 -1.27
C VAL A 144 22.98 2.52 -0.29
N GLU A 145 23.62 2.24 0.84
CA GLU A 145 23.07 1.36 1.88
C GLU A 145 21.82 1.94 2.55
N ALA A 146 21.85 3.23 2.92
CA ALA A 146 20.69 3.91 3.50
C ALA A 146 19.49 3.93 2.54
N LEU A 147 19.73 4.19 1.26
CA LEU A 147 18.68 4.18 0.23
C LEU A 147 18.09 2.78 0.02
N SER A 148 18.93 1.74 0.00
CA SER A 148 18.46 0.35 -0.13
C SER A 148 17.68 -0.11 1.09
N HIS A 149 18.12 0.22 2.32
CA HIS A 149 17.32 -0.05 3.52
C HIS A 149 15.99 0.72 3.50
N PHE A 150 16.00 1.99 3.09
CA PHE A 150 14.77 2.79 3.00
C PHE A 150 13.76 2.14 2.03
N ALA A 151 14.18 1.82 0.80
CA ALA A 151 13.32 1.22 -0.21
C ALA A 151 12.82 -0.17 0.19
N ARG A 152 13.66 -0.96 0.85
CA ARG A 152 13.27 -2.27 1.40
C ARG A 152 12.24 -2.12 2.51
N GLY A 153 12.48 -1.23 3.46
CA GLY A 153 11.60 -0.99 4.59
C GLY A 153 10.21 -0.56 4.15
N ILE A 154 10.09 0.35 3.18
CA ILE A 154 8.78 0.76 2.64
C ILE A 154 8.09 -0.39 1.88
N ALA A 155 8.82 -1.16 1.07
CA ALA A 155 8.24 -2.29 0.33
C ALA A 155 7.70 -3.38 1.28
N MET A 156 8.48 -3.76 2.29
CA MET A 156 8.07 -4.77 3.28
C MET A 156 6.93 -4.26 4.17
N GLY A 157 6.92 -2.97 4.50
CA GLY A 157 5.83 -2.37 5.27
C GLY A 157 4.50 -2.36 4.52
N TYR A 158 4.50 -2.12 3.21
CA TYR A 158 3.29 -2.23 2.40
C TYR A 158 2.81 -3.68 2.21
N ILE A 159 3.73 -4.66 2.16
CA ILE A 159 3.34 -6.08 2.24
C ILE A 159 2.63 -6.33 3.58
N ALA A 160 3.22 -5.87 4.68
CA ALA A 160 2.63 -6.00 6.02
C ALA A 160 1.31 -5.23 6.20
N LEU A 161 1.09 -4.13 5.47
CA LEU A 161 -0.19 -3.41 5.50
C LEU A 161 -1.27 -4.10 4.67
N ALA A 162 -0.94 -4.61 3.49
CA ALA A 162 -1.94 -5.04 2.53
C ALA A 162 -2.29 -6.53 2.61
N TYR A 163 -1.36 -7.39 3.05
CA TYR A 163 -1.53 -8.85 3.01
C TYR A 163 -1.69 -9.47 4.40
N ASP A 164 -2.18 -10.71 4.48
CA ASP A 164 -2.32 -11.48 5.71
C ASP A 164 -0.98 -11.98 6.27
N ARG A 165 -0.09 -12.37 5.35
CA ARG A 165 1.22 -12.91 5.64
C ARG A 165 2.17 -12.70 4.46
N GLY A 166 3.45 -12.87 4.74
CA GLY A 166 4.51 -12.82 3.74
C GLY A 166 5.70 -13.64 4.22
N TYR A 167 6.87 -13.34 3.71
CA TYR A 167 8.13 -13.97 4.11
C TYR A 167 9.23 -12.93 4.19
N ILE A 168 10.21 -13.17 5.07
CA ILE A 168 11.34 -12.28 5.27
C ILE A 168 12.56 -12.91 4.62
N ILE A 169 13.09 -12.26 3.59
CA ILE A 169 14.39 -12.57 2.99
C ILE A 169 15.28 -11.35 3.16
N ASP A 170 16.48 -11.57 3.68
CA ASP A 170 17.45 -10.56 4.06
C ASP A 170 18.89 -10.92 3.68
N GLU A 171 19.81 -10.02 4.02
CA GLU A 171 21.24 -10.15 3.79
C GLU A 171 21.87 -11.38 4.48
N SER A 172 21.23 -11.91 5.52
CA SER A 172 21.68 -13.06 6.29
C SER A 172 20.99 -14.38 5.91
N THR A 173 19.95 -14.32 5.07
CA THR A 173 19.11 -15.48 4.75
C THR A 173 19.87 -16.50 3.90
N PRO A 174 19.95 -17.78 4.34
CA PRO A 174 20.57 -18.86 3.58
C PRO A 174 19.87 -19.16 2.24
N GLN A 175 20.61 -19.71 1.28
CA GLN A 175 20.09 -19.96 -0.07
C GLN A 175 18.92 -20.95 -0.09
N GLU A 176 18.92 -21.95 0.80
CA GLU A 176 17.86 -22.93 0.96
C GLU A 176 16.53 -22.29 1.40
N GLU A 177 16.59 -21.26 2.25
CA GLU A 177 15.42 -20.53 2.74
C GLU A 177 14.87 -19.54 1.69
N ILE A 178 15.71 -19.09 0.75
CA ILE A 178 15.26 -18.28 -0.39
C ILE A 178 14.36 -19.11 -1.32
N ILE A 179 14.66 -20.39 -1.51
CA ILE A 179 13.93 -21.27 -2.44
C ILE A 179 12.60 -21.75 -1.83
N SER A 180 12.55 -21.92 -0.50
CA SER A 180 11.35 -22.32 0.22
C SER A 180 11.17 -21.47 1.48
N PRO A 181 10.70 -20.22 1.32
CA PRO A 181 10.61 -19.30 2.43
C PRO A 181 9.52 -19.72 3.43
N THR A 182 9.80 -19.50 4.71
CA THR A 182 8.79 -19.66 5.77
C THR A 182 7.86 -18.44 5.78
N LEU A 183 6.56 -18.69 5.75
CA LEU A 183 5.56 -17.64 5.86
C LEU A 183 5.43 -17.16 7.31
N VAL A 184 5.36 -15.85 7.50
CA VAL A 184 5.17 -15.18 8.80
C VAL A 184 4.02 -14.19 8.72
N ASP A 185 3.34 -13.96 9.84
CA ASP A 185 2.18 -13.08 9.93
C ASP A 185 2.55 -11.60 9.70
N TYR A 186 1.54 -10.78 9.40
CA TYR A 186 1.72 -9.37 9.08
C TYR A 186 2.33 -8.53 10.22
N ASN A 187 2.21 -8.90 11.50
CA ASN A 187 2.85 -8.16 12.60
C ASN A 187 4.36 -8.47 12.64
N THR A 188 4.73 -9.72 12.41
CA THR A 188 6.14 -10.11 12.24
C THR A 188 6.76 -9.39 11.05
N MET A 189 6.06 -9.35 9.90
CA MET A 189 6.49 -8.57 8.72
C MET A 189 6.63 -7.08 9.04
N MET A 190 5.69 -6.51 9.80
CA MET A 190 5.70 -5.09 10.15
C MET A 190 6.88 -4.74 11.05
N THR A 191 7.18 -5.58 12.03
CA THR A 191 8.34 -5.41 12.92
C THR A 191 9.63 -5.32 12.10
N HIS A 192 9.81 -6.26 11.16
CA HIS A 192 10.96 -6.26 10.25
C HIS A 192 11.05 -5.00 9.39
N ALA A 193 9.92 -4.53 8.86
CA ALA A 193 9.86 -3.31 8.07
C ALA A 193 10.28 -2.06 8.88
N ILE A 194 9.79 -1.94 10.12
CA ILE A 194 10.12 -0.84 11.03
C ILE A 194 11.60 -0.85 11.39
N GLU A 195 12.15 -2.02 11.75
CA GLU A 195 13.58 -2.17 12.05
C GLU A 195 14.44 -1.79 10.83
N THR A 196 14.02 -2.21 9.64
CA THR A 196 14.73 -1.89 8.38
C THR A 196 14.71 -0.38 8.08
N LEU A 197 13.57 0.29 8.28
CA LEU A 197 13.49 1.75 8.16
C LEU A 197 14.32 2.46 9.24
N GLY A 198 14.39 1.90 10.46
CA GLY A 198 15.24 2.40 11.53
C GLY A 198 16.73 2.35 11.18
N LYS A 199 17.19 1.28 10.51
CA LYS A 199 18.55 1.19 9.96
C LYS A 199 18.81 2.30 8.94
N ALA A 200 17.87 2.53 8.01
CA ALA A 200 17.98 3.61 7.01
C ALA A 200 18.08 4.99 7.67
N ALA A 201 17.21 5.27 8.64
CA ALA A 201 17.21 6.55 9.37
C ALA A 201 18.54 6.76 10.12
N THR A 202 19.03 5.73 10.79
CA THR A 202 20.30 5.79 11.55
C THR A 202 21.47 6.07 10.62
N LEU A 203 21.63 5.28 9.55
CA LEU A 203 22.70 5.47 8.57
C LEU A 203 22.65 6.87 7.93
N ALA A 204 21.46 7.35 7.60
CA ALA A 204 21.27 8.67 7.03
C ALA A 204 21.61 9.80 8.02
N LYS A 205 21.31 9.64 9.32
CA LYS A 205 21.67 10.61 10.36
C LYS A 205 23.16 10.64 10.70
N GLU A 206 23.84 9.51 10.60
CA GLU A 206 25.27 9.39 10.90
C GLU A 206 26.15 9.88 9.74
N ASN A 207 25.57 10.12 8.56
CA ASN A 207 26.28 10.48 7.34
C ASN A 207 25.69 11.74 6.69
N SER A 208 26.42 12.30 5.73
CA SER A 208 25.99 13.48 4.97
C SER A 208 26.04 13.20 3.48
N PHE A 209 24.89 13.21 2.82
CA PHE A 209 24.77 13.04 1.38
C PHE A 209 23.53 13.75 0.84
N GLN A 210 23.44 13.86 -0.49
CA GLN A 210 22.29 14.40 -1.20
C GLN A 210 21.84 13.41 -2.26
N LEU A 211 20.56 13.07 -2.27
CA LEU A 211 19.87 12.42 -3.38
C LEU A 211 19.32 13.51 -4.29
N ASN A 212 19.67 13.47 -5.57
CA ASN A 212 19.13 14.42 -6.54
C ASN A 212 17.70 14.02 -6.97
N GLU A 213 17.02 14.90 -7.70
CA GLU A 213 15.64 14.67 -8.18
C GLU A 213 15.51 13.48 -9.14
N THR A 214 16.60 12.95 -9.69
CA THR A 214 16.55 11.76 -10.55
C THR A 214 16.46 10.46 -9.75
N VAL A 215 16.91 10.47 -8.49
CA VAL A 215 16.85 9.30 -7.58
C VAL A 215 15.50 9.23 -6.88
N ILE A 216 15.09 10.34 -6.25
CA ILE A 216 13.75 10.51 -5.69
C ILE A 216 13.23 11.82 -6.27
N LYS A 217 12.13 11.76 -7.03
CA LYS A 217 11.53 12.88 -7.80
C LYS A 217 10.92 13.98 -6.93
N THR A 218 11.50 14.26 -5.76
CA THR A 218 11.08 15.34 -4.87
C THR A 218 11.74 16.66 -5.27
N PRO A 219 11.00 17.78 -5.33
CA PRO A 219 11.56 19.09 -5.67
C PRO A 219 12.73 19.47 -4.76
N GLY A 220 13.88 19.80 -5.33
CA GLY A 220 15.12 20.10 -4.62
C GLY A 220 15.94 18.87 -4.20
N GLY A 221 15.46 17.66 -4.48
CA GLY A 221 16.07 16.41 -4.04
C GLY A 221 15.81 16.11 -2.55
N VAL A 222 16.54 15.12 -2.02
CA VAL A 222 16.38 14.63 -0.64
C VAL A 222 17.76 14.55 0.02
N SER A 223 17.98 15.33 1.08
CA SER A 223 19.19 15.23 1.91
C SER A 223 19.17 14.00 2.81
N SER A 224 20.30 13.62 3.39
CA SER A 224 20.35 12.52 4.36
C SER A 224 19.45 12.76 5.59
N ASP A 225 19.38 13.99 6.09
CA ASP A 225 18.44 14.36 7.16
C ASP A 225 16.97 14.19 6.74
N GLN A 226 16.63 14.59 5.51
CA GLN A 226 15.28 14.41 4.96
C GLN A 226 14.96 12.93 4.73
N LEU A 227 15.93 12.11 4.32
CA LEU A 227 15.73 10.66 4.18
C LEU A 227 15.45 10.02 5.55
N ALA A 228 16.13 10.44 6.61
CA ALA A 228 15.83 9.99 7.97
C ALA A 228 14.43 10.40 8.43
N GLN A 229 14.02 11.64 8.14
CA GLN A 229 12.67 12.13 8.41
C GLN A 229 11.60 11.33 7.64
N LEU A 230 11.85 11.02 6.37
CA LEU A 230 10.97 10.15 5.57
C LEU A 230 10.85 8.76 6.18
N ALA A 231 11.98 8.14 6.55
CA ALA A 231 11.98 6.83 7.19
C ALA A 231 11.13 6.82 8.47
N HIS A 232 11.30 7.80 9.35
CA HIS A 232 10.46 7.94 10.55
C HIS A 232 8.99 8.18 10.23
N SER A 233 8.69 8.95 9.18
CA SER A 233 7.31 9.23 8.78
C SER A 233 6.61 7.98 8.22
N PHE A 234 7.32 7.15 7.46
CA PHE A 234 6.82 5.83 7.03
C PHE A 234 6.64 4.88 8.20
N ILE A 235 7.55 4.86 9.18
CA ILE A 235 7.36 4.08 10.42
C ILE A 235 6.07 4.52 11.12
N ALA A 236 5.85 5.83 11.31
CA ALA A 236 4.62 6.35 11.92
C ALA A 236 3.36 5.95 11.14
N ARG A 237 3.37 6.09 9.79
CA ARG A 237 2.30 5.63 8.91
C ARG A 237 2.01 4.16 9.12
N PHE A 238 3.04 3.32 9.10
CA PHE A 238 2.90 1.88 9.22
C PHE A 238 2.34 1.46 10.58
N MET A 239 2.86 2.02 11.67
CA MET A 239 2.38 1.74 13.02
C MET A 239 0.92 2.16 13.21
N ALA A 240 0.53 3.33 12.70
CA ALA A 240 -0.85 3.83 12.82
C ALA A 240 -1.87 3.08 11.96
N ASN A 241 -1.42 2.30 10.95
CA ASN A 241 -2.28 1.66 9.94
C ASN A 241 -2.21 0.12 9.92
N VAL A 242 -1.33 -0.50 10.72
CA VAL A 242 -1.16 -1.96 10.74
C VAL A 242 -2.36 -2.69 11.34
N ALA A 243 -3.09 -2.06 12.26
CA ALA A 243 -4.25 -2.68 12.88
C ALA A 243 -5.34 -3.06 11.87
N ARG A 244 -5.86 -4.29 11.99
CA ARG A 244 -6.98 -4.80 11.17
C ARG A 244 -8.36 -4.56 11.81
N THR A 245 -8.38 -4.31 13.11
CA THR A 245 -9.59 -4.07 13.92
C THR A 245 -9.37 -2.92 14.89
N GLU A 246 -10.45 -2.40 15.49
CA GLU A 246 -10.33 -1.38 16.55
C GLU A 246 -9.58 -1.92 17.78
N ALA A 247 -9.78 -3.19 18.12
CA ALA A 247 -9.09 -3.84 19.23
C ALA A 247 -7.56 -3.89 19.01
N GLU A 248 -7.13 -4.21 17.79
CA GLU A 248 -5.71 -4.14 17.42
C GLU A 248 -5.20 -2.69 17.43
N ARG A 249 -6.00 -1.73 16.99
CA ARG A 249 -5.62 -0.31 16.96
C ARG A 249 -5.41 0.25 18.35
N ALA A 250 -6.22 -0.18 19.32
CA ALA A 250 -6.04 0.16 20.73
C ALA A 250 -4.74 -0.43 21.33
N ALA A 251 -4.18 -1.47 20.73
CA ALA A 251 -2.96 -2.14 21.19
C ALA A 251 -1.67 -1.64 20.51
N VAL A 252 -1.76 -0.73 19.53
CA VAL A 252 -0.60 -0.10 18.89
C VAL A 252 0.25 0.64 19.93
N ASP A 253 1.57 0.58 19.78
CA ASP A 253 2.49 1.40 20.59
C ASP A 253 2.43 2.87 20.17
N TRP A 254 1.44 3.58 20.71
CA TRP A 254 1.22 4.99 20.42
C TRP A 254 2.34 5.89 20.97
N ALA A 255 3.10 5.46 21.98
CA ALA A 255 4.25 6.24 22.46
C ALA A 255 5.40 6.21 21.44
N ALA A 256 5.62 5.07 20.79
CA ALA A 256 6.55 4.98 19.66
C ALA A 256 6.05 5.77 18.44
N VAL A 257 4.73 5.79 18.16
CA VAL A 257 4.17 6.66 17.12
C VAL A 257 4.51 8.13 17.39
N ILE A 258 4.32 8.64 18.62
CA ILE A 258 4.70 10.02 18.99
C ILE A 258 6.18 10.30 18.70
N THR A 259 7.05 9.34 19.02
CA THR A 259 8.50 9.46 18.78
C THR A 259 8.81 9.62 17.29
N HIS A 260 8.18 8.80 16.46
CA HIS A 260 8.41 8.79 15.02
C HIS A 260 7.80 10.00 14.29
N VAL A 261 6.58 10.42 14.62
CA VAL A 261 5.99 11.64 14.04
C VAL A 261 6.78 12.89 14.42
N SER A 262 7.31 12.96 15.65
CA SER A 262 8.15 14.09 16.10
C SER A 262 9.50 14.15 15.38
N SER A 263 9.96 13.02 14.85
CA SER A 263 11.18 12.92 14.04
C SER A 263 10.89 12.86 12.54
N GLY A 264 9.63 13.05 12.15
CA GLY A 264 9.13 12.93 10.79
C GLY A 264 9.36 14.20 9.94
N ILE A 265 8.75 14.17 8.76
CA ILE A 265 8.81 15.27 7.78
C ILE A 265 8.23 16.56 8.36
N GLN A 266 8.81 17.68 7.95
CA GLN A 266 8.39 19.04 8.33
C GLN A 266 7.78 19.82 7.14
N THR A 267 7.87 19.24 5.94
CA THR A 267 7.30 19.72 4.69
C THR A 267 6.78 18.51 3.92
N ASP A 268 5.73 18.70 3.14
CA ASP A 268 5.13 17.59 2.37
C ASP A 268 6.17 16.90 1.48
N PHE A 269 6.13 15.57 1.49
CA PHE A 269 6.88 14.75 0.56
C PHE A 269 6.08 14.62 -0.73
N ALA A 270 6.40 15.51 -1.67
CA ALA A 270 5.81 15.52 -3.00
C ALA A 270 6.72 14.83 -4.02
N ILE A 271 6.09 14.19 -5.01
CA ILE A 271 6.70 13.56 -6.16
C ILE A 271 6.33 14.35 -7.42
N ILE A 272 7.33 14.71 -8.20
CA ILE A 272 7.20 15.27 -9.54
C ILE A 272 6.83 14.11 -10.48
N ASN A 273 5.57 14.09 -10.89
CA ASN A 273 5.06 13.13 -11.86
C ASN A 273 5.03 13.80 -13.23
N GLN A 274 5.60 13.16 -14.25
CA GLN A 274 5.76 13.72 -15.59
C GLN A 274 5.58 12.66 -16.66
N LEU A 275 4.78 13.00 -17.68
CA LEU A 275 4.39 12.15 -18.80
C LEU A 275 3.48 10.98 -18.39
N ALA A 276 2.74 10.45 -19.35
CA ALA A 276 2.01 9.20 -19.18
C ALA A 276 2.96 7.99 -19.29
N PRO A 277 2.63 6.82 -18.70
CA PRO A 277 3.45 5.61 -18.77
C PRO A 277 3.82 5.21 -20.21
N TRP A 278 2.86 5.28 -21.13
CA TRP A 278 3.06 4.96 -22.55
C TRP A 278 3.88 6.00 -23.33
N GLN A 279 4.20 7.14 -22.71
CA GLN A 279 5.09 8.17 -23.25
C GLN A 279 6.51 8.06 -22.69
N GLY A 280 6.80 7.04 -21.87
CA GLY A 280 8.11 6.82 -21.27
C GLY A 280 8.30 7.51 -19.91
N ALA A 281 7.22 7.72 -19.15
CA ALA A 281 7.30 8.27 -17.80
C ALA A 281 8.13 7.38 -16.86
N ASP A 282 8.99 8.01 -16.06
CA ASP A 282 9.74 7.33 -15.01
C ASP A 282 8.94 7.19 -13.70
N TRP A 283 8.23 8.25 -13.31
CA TRP A 283 7.42 8.33 -12.10
C TRP A 283 6.02 8.87 -12.46
N TYR A 284 4.99 8.15 -12.03
CA TYR A 284 3.59 8.49 -12.33
C TYR A 284 2.63 7.93 -11.27
N ASP A 285 1.47 8.57 -11.14
CA ASP A 285 0.34 8.08 -10.33
C ASP A 285 -0.89 7.88 -11.22
N GLU A 286 -0.85 6.79 -11.99
CA GLU A 286 -1.93 6.44 -12.90
C GLU A 286 -3.23 6.13 -12.13
N ALA A 287 -3.12 5.56 -10.94
CA ALA A 287 -4.27 5.23 -10.11
C ALA A 287 -5.03 6.46 -9.62
N LEU A 288 -4.37 7.57 -9.29
CA LEU A 288 -5.05 8.83 -8.98
C LEU A 288 -5.90 9.31 -10.15
N ILE A 289 -5.33 9.35 -11.36
CA ILE A 289 -6.04 9.82 -12.56
C ILE A 289 -7.34 9.06 -12.70
N TYR A 290 -7.27 7.73 -12.71
CA TYR A 290 -8.45 6.91 -12.92
C TYR A 290 -9.43 6.92 -11.73
N SER A 291 -8.96 7.18 -10.51
CA SER A 291 -9.84 7.39 -9.35
C SER A 291 -10.69 8.66 -9.46
N VAL A 292 -10.27 9.66 -10.24
CA VAL A 292 -10.92 10.98 -10.29
C VAL A 292 -11.37 11.41 -11.70
N TYR A 293 -10.96 10.69 -12.73
CA TYR A 293 -11.22 11.05 -14.12
C TYR A 293 -12.73 11.13 -14.39
N PRO A 294 -13.25 12.22 -14.98
CA PRO A 294 -14.68 12.36 -15.25
C PRO A 294 -15.22 11.18 -16.08
N GLY A 295 -16.19 10.47 -15.49
CA GLY A 295 -16.80 9.28 -16.07
C GLY A 295 -16.16 7.96 -15.66
N TRP A 296 -15.09 7.98 -14.87
CA TRP A 296 -14.44 6.82 -14.27
C TRP A 296 -14.73 6.77 -12.76
N GLY A 297 -13.76 6.99 -11.88
CA GLY A 297 -13.99 7.06 -10.44
C GLY A 297 -14.74 8.32 -10.01
N ARG A 298 -15.46 8.20 -8.89
CA ARG A 298 -16.13 9.29 -8.17
C ARG A 298 -15.75 9.23 -6.71
N VAL A 299 -16.02 10.30 -5.97
CA VAL A 299 -15.91 10.31 -4.51
C VAL A 299 -17.17 9.66 -3.95
N ASP A 300 -17.06 8.76 -2.99
CA ASP A 300 -18.23 8.14 -2.38
C ASP A 300 -19.08 9.19 -1.64
N MET A 301 -20.41 9.06 -1.69
CA MET A 301 -21.33 9.99 -1.03
C MET A 301 -21.13 10.05 0.49
N ARG A 302 -20.53 9.02 1.11
CA ARG A 302 -20.13 9.04 2.51
C ARG A 302 -19.16 10.18 2.80
N VAL A 303 -18.10 10.33 2.01
CA VAL A 303 -17.09 11.38 2.20
C VAL A 303 -17.72 12.77 1.98
N ILE A 304 -18.66 12.87 1.04
CA ILE A 304 -19.43 14.12 0.83
C ILE A 304 -20.32 14.44 2.04
N ASN A 305 -21.01 13.44 2.58
CA ASN A 305 -21.85 13.60 3.79
C ASN A 305 -21.03 13.98 5.03
N MET A 306 -19.78 13.51 5.13
CA MET A 306 -18.86 13.93 6.20
C MET A 306 -18.58 15.43 6.14
N MET A 307 -18.44 16.01 4.94
CA MET A 307 -18.22 17.45 4.74
C MET A 307 -19.51 18.30 4.81
N ASP A 308 -20.64 17.77 4.34
CA ASP A 308 -21.95 18.40 4.45
C ASP A 308 -23.06 17.35 4.57
N ASN A 309 -23.62 17.25 5.77
CA ASN A 309 -24.63 16.25 6.13
C ASN A 309 -26.01 16.44 5.46
N SER A 310 -26.22 17.49 4.67
CA SER A 310 -27.43 17.60 3.84
C SER A 310 -27.39 16.72 2.60
N TYR A 311 -26.21 16.31 2.17
CA TYR A 311 -26.07 15.22 1.21
C TYR A 311 -26.24 13.91 1.95
N PRO A 312 -26.92 12.91 1.38
CA PRO A 312 -27.03 11.62 2.04
C PRO A 312 -25.66 10.91 2.04
N SER A 313 -25.40 10.10 3.07
CA SER A 313 -24.21 9.24 3.13
C SER A 313 -24.19 8.13 2.07
N HIS A 314 -25.30 7.99 1.34
CA HIS A 314 -25.52 7.00 0.32
C HIS A 314 -26.55 7.44 -0.73
N ASN A 315 -26.49 6.92 -1.96
CA ASN A 315 -27.49 7.22 -3.01
C ASN A 315 -28.21 5.95 -3.49
N PRO A 316 -29.11 5.36 -2.69
CA PRO A 316 -29.75 4.09 -3.04
C PRO A 316 -30.70 4.21 -4.24
N ASP A 317 -31.20 5.41 -4.52
CA ASP A 317 -32.23 5.66 -5.54
C ASP A 317 -31.65 6.25 -6.84
N GLY A 318 -30.33 6.45 -6.90
CA GLY A 318 -29.66 7.06 -8.06
C GLY A 318 -30.11 8.48 -8.36
N ALA A 319 -30.56 9.21 -7.33
CA ALA A 319 -31.04 10.58 -7.46
C ALA A 319 -29.91 11.52 -7.86
N ASP A 320 -30.24 12.53 -8.67
CA ASP A 320 -29.35 13.66 -8.92
C ASP A 320 -29.47 14.65 -7.76
N PHE A 321 -28.34 15.01 -7.14
CA PHE A 321 -28.29 16.03 -6.10
C PHE A 321 -27.94 17.40 -6.66
N ALA A 322 -28.48 18.46 -6.06
CA ALA A 322 -28.12 19.82 -6.41
C ALA A 322 -26.64 20.09 -6.11
N ALA A 323 -26.03 21.00 -6.88
CA ALA A 323 -24.69 21.49 -6.60
C ALA A 323 -24.64 22.15 -5.20
N PRO A 324 -23.49 22.07 -4.48
CA PRO A 324 -23.34 22.71 -3.18
C PRO A 324 -23.64 24.20 -3.25
N ASP A 325 -24.51 24.67 -2.35
CA ASP A 325 -24.80 26.08 -2.19
C ASP A 325 -23.60 26.78 -1.55
N SER A 326 -22.84 27.56 -2.31
CA SER A 326 -21.66 28.25 -1.79
C SER A 326 -21.98 29.30 -0.71
N ALA A 327 -23.23 29.74 -0.58
CA ALA A 327 -23.65 30.58 0.54
C ALA A 327 -23.63 29.80 1.87
N ARG A 328 -23.77 28.47 1.81
CA ARG A 328 -23.86 27.59 2.99
C ARG A 328 -22.60 27.59 3.86
N ILE A 329 -21.42 27.79 3.26
CA ILE A 329 -20.15 27.98 4.00
C ILE A 329 -20.30 29.09 5.05
N TYR A 330 -20.99 30.17 4.71
CA TYR A 330 -21.14 31.34 5.58
C TYR A 330 -22.25 31.16 6.63
N ASP A 331 -23.25 30.32 6.32
CA ASP A 331 -24.42 30.11 7.15
C ASP A 331 -24.27 28.93 8.14
N ASN A 332 -23.34 28.00 7.87
CA ASN A 332 -23.10 26.84 8.71
C ASN A 332 -21.60 26.52 8.85
N ALA A 333 -21.03 26.85 10.00
CA ALA A 333 -19.62 26.63 10.30
C ALA A 333 -19.21 25.14 10.37
N GLU A 334 -20.17 24.21 10.48
CA GLU A 334 -19.88 22.76 10.50
C GLU A 334 -19.64 22.19 9.09
N VAL A 335 -19.88 22.98 8.04
CA VAL A 335 -19.69 22.56 6.66
C VAL A 335 -18.23 22.80 6.26
N ASP A 336 -17.63 21.79 5.64
CA ASP A 336 -16.22 21.81 5.27
C ASP A 336 -15.98 22.57 3.95
N ASP A 337 -15.19 23.63 4.01
CA ASP A 337 -14.85 24.50 2.87
C ASP A 337 -14.18 23.73 1.72
N ARG A 338 -13.51 22.61 2.00
CA ARG A 338 -12.85 21.78 0.99
C ARG A 338 -13.83 21.19 -0.01
N LEU A 339 -15.11 21.05 0.34
CA LEU A 339 -16.16 20.63 -0.61
C LEU A 339 -16.21 21.51 -1.87
N TRP A 340 -15.76 22.78 -1.80
CA TRP A 340 -15.69 23.69 -2.96
C TRP A 340 -14.29 23.86 -3.54
N THR A 341 -13.23 23.64 -2.77
CA THR A 341 -11.86 23.82 -3.26
C THR A 341 -11.27 22.56 -3.86
N ASP A 342 -11.63 21.40 -3.31
CA ASP A 342 -10.99 20.11 -3.58
C ASP A 342 -11.94 19.13 -4.26
N TYR A 343 -13.25 19.37 -4.23
CA TYR A 343 -14.27 18.51 -4.81
C TYR A 343 -15.09 19.28 -5.84
N GLN A 344 -15.53 18.56 -6.88
CA GLN A 344 -16.36 19.10 -7.95
C GLN A 344 -17.66 18.33 -8.05
N HIS A 345 -18.77 19.06 -8.02
CA HIS A 345 -20.10 18.54 -8.34
C HIS A 345 -20.22 18.21 -9.85
N LEU A 346 -20.82 17.06 -10.13
CA LEU A 346 -21.13 16.57 -11.46
C LEU A 346 -22.66 16.52 -11.63
N PRO A 347 -23.23 17.21 -12.64
CA PRO A 347 -24.68 17.33 -12.81
C PRO A 347 -25.37 16.07 -13.33
N SER A 348 -24.62 15.01 -13.60
CA SER A 348 -25.16 13.73 -14.05
C SER A 348 -24.30 12.57 -13.60
N ASN A 349 -24.91 11.38 -13.54
CA ASN A 349 -24.20 10.14 -13.28
C ASN A 349 -23.94 9.34 -14.57
N ASN A 350 -22.70 8.84 -14.72
CA ASN A 350 -22.29 8.02 -15.86
C ASN A 350 -22.29 6.52 -15.54
N PHE A 351 -22.57 6.15 -14.29
CA PHE A 351 -22.69 4.77 -13.85
C PHE A 351 -23.98 4.13 -14.34
N ARG A 352 -23.92 2.82 -14.48
CA ARG A 352 -25.01 2.01 -15.02
C ARG A 352 -25.92 1.54 -13.88
N PRO A 353 -27.21 1.91 -13.85
CA PRO A 353 -28.12 1.52 -12.78
C PRO A 353 -28.17 0.00 -12.53
N GLU A 354 -28.05 -0.81 -13.59
CA GLU A 354 -28.07 -2.27 -13.50
C GLU A 354 -26.87 -2.88 -12.74
N ARG A 355 -25.87 -2.06 -12.39
CA ARG A 355 -24.70 -2.49 -11.61
C ARG A 355 -24.78 -2.14 -10.12
N GLY A 356 -25.87 -1.50 -9.69
CA GLY A 356 -26.07 -1.06 -8.32
C GLY A 356 -26.13 0.46 -8.24
N LEU A 357 -27.27 0.98 -7.78
CA LEU A 357 -27.44 2.41 -7.50
C LEU A 357 -26.57 2.87 -6.33
N TYR A 358 -26.13 1.93 -5.48
CA TYR A 358 -25.23 2.20 -4.37
C TYR A 358 -23.86 2.78 -4.79
N PHE A 359 -23.48 2.65 -6.06
CA PHE A 359 -22.31 3.32 -6.63
C PHE A 359 -22.55 4.80 -6.95
N PHE A 360 -23.79 5.28 -6.98
CA PHE A 360 -24.09 6.59 -7.52
C PHE A 360 -23.56 7.69 -6.59
N SER A 361 -22.76 8.58 -7.14
CA SER A 361 -22.29 9.79 -6.49
C SER A 361 -22.37 10.96 -7.45
N SER A 362 -22.62 12.16 -6.95
CA SER A 362 -22.64 13.41 -7.73
C SER A 362 -21.33 14.20 -7.64
N PHE A 363 -20.24 13.60 -7.15
CA PHE A 363 -18.98 14.31 -6.89
C PHE A 363 -17.75 13.58 -7.40
N ARG A 364 -16.73 14.34 -7.77
CA ARG A 364 -15.36 13.87 -7.99
C ARG A 364 -14.37 14.71 -7.19
N TYR A 365 -13.17 14.19 -7.00
CA TYR A 365 -12.05 14.94 -6.44
C TYR A 365 -11.39 15.77 -7.56
N ASP A 366 -11.14 17.06 -7.30
CA ASP A 366 -10.65 18.05 -8.27
C ASP A 366 -9.36 18.76 -7.80
N ARG A 367 -8.86 18.48 -6.58
CA ARG A 367 -7.64 19.10 -6.01
C ARG A 367 -6.43 19.01 -6.95
N HIS A 368 -6.25 17.86 -7.62
CA HIS A 368 -5.14 17.59 -8.55
C HIS A 368 -5.59 17.51 -10.01
N ARG A 369 -6.60 18.30 -10.40
CA ARG A 369 -7.12 18.30 -11.79
C ARG A 369 -6.08 18.72 -12.83
N ASP A 370 -5.05 19.45 -12.44
CA ASP A 370 -3.93 19.85 -13.27
C ASP A 370 -3.08 18.65 -13.72
N TYR A 371 -3.04 17.58 -12.92
CA TYR A 371 -2.44 16.31 -13.31
C TYR A 371 -3.28 15.53 -14.33
N VAL A 372 -4.61 15.68 -14.27
CA VAL A 372 -5.56 14.91 -15.07
C VAL A 372 -5.54 15.36 -16.54
N GLY A 373 -4.89 14.56 -17.39
CA GLY A 373 -4.76 14.79 -18.83
C GLY A 373 -3.34 15.15 -19.25
N PRO A 374 -2.68 16.14 -18.62
CA PRO A 374 -1.27 16.44 -18.87
C PRO A 374 -0.28 15.39 -18.33
N TRP A 375 -0.64 14.68 -17.25
CA TRP A 375 0.28 13.79 -16.52
C TRP A 375 1.54 14.53 -16.00
N ASP A 376 1.40 15.81 -15.68
CA ASP A 376 2.50 16.66 -15.23
C ASP A 376 2.06 17.50 -14.03
N ALA A 377 2.43 17.06 -12.84
CA ALA A 377 2.13 17.75 -11.58
C ALA A 377 3.03 17.26 -10.44
N GLN A 378 3.11 18.06 -9.38
CA GLN A 378 3.64 17.64 -8.09
C GLN A 378 2.50 17.08 -7.26
N LEU A 379 2.57 15.79 -6.91
CA LEU A 379 1.58 15.11 -6.10
C LEU A 379 2.18 14.75 -4.75
N VAL A 380 1.43 14.96 -3.67
CA VAL A 380 1.87 14.63 -2.32
C VAL A 380 1.65 13.14 -2.07
N ASP A 381 2.70 12.41 -1.70
CA ASP A 381 2.58 11.01 -1.28
C ASP A 381 2.42 10.90 0.24
N LEU A 382 3.08 11.79 0.99
CA LEU A 382 3.07 11.84 2.46
C LEU A 382 3.05 13.30 2.92
N SER A 383 1.94 13.73 3.53
CA SER A 383 1.74 15.11 3.95
C SER A 383 2.08 15.33 5.43
N VAL A 384 2.39 16.58 5.78
CA VAL A 384 2.52 16.99 7.19
C VAL A 384 1.16 16.88 7.90
N SER A 385 0.05 17.12 7.20
CA SER A 385 -1.30 16.90 7.71
C SER A 385 -1.52 15.45 8.15
N GLU A 386 -1.02 14.48 7.39
CA GLU A 386 -1.05 13.06 7.77
C GLU A 386 -0.26 12.80 9.06
N MET A 387 0.95 13.37 9.19
CA MET A 387 1.77 13.25 10.41
C MET A 387 1.08 13.88 11.62
N HIS A 388 0.44 15.03 11.44
CA HIS A 388 -0.35 15.68 12.49
C HIS A 388 -1.50 14.79 12.96
N MET A 389 -2.19 14.10 12.04
CA MET A 389 -3.30 13.21 12.42
C MET A 389 -2.80 11.99 13.18
N TYR A 390 -1.67 11.39 12.79
CA TYR A 390 -1.04 10.32 13.59
C TYR A 390 -0.60 10.80 14.96
N HIS A 391 -0.05 12.01 15.05
CA HIS A 391 0.36 12.59 16.33
C HIS A 391 -0.85 12.88 17.24
N ALA A 392 -1.90 13.50 16.71
CA ALA A 392 -3.12 13.77 17.47
C ALA A 392 -3.77 12.47 17.96
N GLU A 393 -3.82 11.43 17.12
CA GLU A 393 -4.34 10.13 17.51
C GLU A 393 -3.48 9.49 18.61
N ALA A 394 -2.16 9.51 18.46
CA ALA A 394 -1.25 8.95 19.44
C ALA A 394 -1.33 9.65 20.80
N LEU A 395 -1.48 10.99 20.80
CA LEU A 395 -1.73 11.77 22.01
C LEU A 395 -3.08 11.39 22.65
N ALA A 396 -4.13 11.23 21.85
CA ALA A 396 -5.45 10.84 22.36
C ALA A 396 -5.41 9.45 23.00
N GLN A 397 -4.78 8.48 22.34
CA GLN A 397 -4.64 7.10 22.79
C GLN A 397 -3.78 6.96 24.05
N THR A 398 -2.84 7.88 24.27
CA THR A 398 -2.02 7.96 25.50
C THR A 398 -2.65 8.86 26.58
N GLY A 399 -3.89 9.30 26.38
CA GLY A 399 -4.68 10.08 27.35
C GLY A 399 -4.45 11.59 27.34
N ASN A 400 -3.58 12.11 26.46
CA ASN A 400 -3.35 13.55 26.29
C ASN A 400 -4.36 14.18 25.31
N LEU A 401 -5.63 14.20 25.72
CA LEU A 401 -6.72 14.76 24.91
C LEU A 401 -6.53 16.26 24.63
N ALA A 402 -5.97 17.02 25.57
CA ALA A 402 -5.71 18.44 25.39
C ALA A 402 -4.65 18.71 24.30
N GLY A 403 -3.58 17.91 24.28
CA GLY A 403 -2.56 17.99 23.24
C GLY A 403 -3.10 17.58 21.87
N ALA A 404 -3.91 16.52 21.80
CA ALA A 404 -4.57 16.09 20.56
C ALA A 404 -5.50 17.17 20.01
N ALA A 405 -6.35 17.76 20.86
CA ALA A 405 -7.23 18.87 20.47
C ALA A 405 -6.43 20.10 20.02
N ALA A 406 -5.29 20.39 20.65
CA ALA A 406 -4.43 21.50 20.24
C ALA A 406 -3.88 21.32 18.81
N ILE A 407 -3.52 20.10 18.40
CA ILE A 407 -3.10 19.81 17.02
C ILE A 407 -4.27 20.01 16.04
N LEU A 408 -5.44 19.47 16.37
CA LEU A 408 -6.64 19.58 15.52
C LEU A 408 -7.14 21.03 15.37
N ASN A 409 -6.91 21.86 16.39
CA ASN A 409 -7.34 23.26 16.47
C ASN A 409 -6.24 24.25 16.12
N ASP A 410 -5.06 23.79 15.66
CA ASP A 410 -3.99 24.69 15.26
C ASP A 410 -4.51 25.64 14.17
N PRO A 411 -4.50 26.97 14.39
CA PRO A 411 -4.97 27.93 13.40
C PRO A 411 -4.17 27.91 12.09
N ALA A 412 -2.97 27.32 12.06
CA ALA A 412 -2.19 27.08 10.86
C ALA A 412 -2.43 25.69 10.23
N GLY A 413 -3.13 24.79 10.92
CA GLY A 413 -3.42 23.43 10.46
C GLY A 413 -4.46 23.39 9.33
N ALA A 414 -4.36 22.37 8.46
CA ALA A 414 -5.23 22.23 7.29
C ALA A 414 -6.73 22.21 7.63
N ARG A 415 -7.11 21.56 8.74
CA ARG A 415 -8.49 21.55 9.24
C ARG A 415 -9.07 22.96 9.43
N LYS A 416 -8.27 23.90 9.94
CA LYS A 416 -8.66 25.29 10.19
C LYS A 416 -8.50 26.16 8.96
N VAL A 417 -7.37 26.06 8.28
CA VAL A 417 -7.01 26.93 7.14
C VAL A 417 -7.78 26.57 5.87
N ARG A 418 -7.92 25.28 5.58
CA ARG A 418 -8.54 24.76 4.35
C ARG A 418 -9.98 24.35 4.58
N GLY A 419 -10.27 23.73 5.72
CA GLY A 419 -11.61 23.21 6.02
C GLY A 419 -12.55 24.22 6.70
N GLY A 420 -12.03 25.31 7.29
CA GLY A 420 -12.86 26.31 7.98
C GLY A 420 -13.56 25.80 9.25
N LEU A 421 -13.24 24.58 9.71
CA LEU A 421 -14.03 23.87 10.72
C LEU A 421 -13.86 24.41 12.15
N PRO A 422 -14.87 24.31 13.03
CA PRO A 422 -14.85 24.82 14.40
C PRO A 422 -13.91 24.02 15.29
N ASP A 423 -13.55 24.58 16.44
CA ASP A 423 -12.64 23.92 17.38
C ASP A 423 -13.24 22.61 17.93
N VAL A 424 -12.40 21.58 17.96
CA VAL A 424 -12.71 20.27 18.55
C VAL A 424 -12.48 20.34 20.05
N ALA A 425 -13.46 19.92 20.84
CA ALA A 425 -13.31 19.82 22.29
C ALA A 425 -12.24 18.77 22.66
N ALA A 426 -11.62 18.93 23.83
CA ALA A 426 -10.71 17.93 24.41
C ALA A 426 -11.48 16.70 24.95
N ASP A 427 -12.22 16.05 24.07
CA ASP A 427 -13.06 14.87 24.28
C ASP A 427 -12.63 13.77 23.31
N ALA A 428 -12.48 12.54 23.80
CA ALA A 428 -11.93 11.45 22.99
C ALA A 428 -12.78 11.14 21.76
N ALA A 429 -14.11 11.13 21.87
CA ALA A 429 -14.98 10.83 20.74
C ALA A 429 -14.94 11.95 19.70
N ALA A 430 -14.97 13.21 20.14
CA ALA A 430 -14.85 14.36 19.24
C ALA A 430 -13.49 14.39 18.51
N ILE A 431 -12.40 14.10 19.23
CA ILE A 431 -11.04 14.02 18.68
C ILE A 431 -10.94 12.90 17.65
N HIS A 432 -11.39 11.68 17.97
CA HIS A 432 -11.30 10.56 17.04
C HIS A 432 -12.20 10.76 15.81
N ALA A 433 -13.36 11.39 15.95
CA ALA A 433 -14.22 11.75 14.82
C ALA A 433 -13.53 12.78 13.91
N ALA A 434 -12.91 13.82 14.48
CA ALA A 434 -12.17 14.82 13.71
C ALA A 434 -10.94 14.23 13.01
N ILE A 435 -10.19 13.35 13.68
CA ILE A 435 -9.06 12.63 13.05
C ILE A 435 -9.55 11.78 11.87
N HIS A 436 -10.63 11.01 12.04
CA HIS A 436 -11.20 10.24 10.94
C HIS A 436 -11.63 11.14 9.78
N HIS A 437 -12.27 12.28 10.08
CA HIS A 437 -12.66 13.27 9.08
C HIS A 437 -11.46 13.76 8.26
N GLU A 438 -10.42 14.25 8.92
CA GLU A 438 -9.23 14.76 8.23
C GLU A 438 -8.52 13.67 7.41
N ARG A 439 -8.45 12.44 7.92
CA ARG A 439 -7.84 11.32 7.19
C ARG A 439 -8.63 10.89 5.95
N MET A 440 -9.93 11.14 5.92
CA MET A 440 -10.79 10.84 4.78
C MET A 440 -10.93 12.00 3.79
N VAL A 441 -10.74 13.26 4.25
CA VAL A 441 -10.97 14.48 3.45
C VAL A 441 -9.67 15.17 3.07
N GLU A 442 -8.77 15.46 4.02
CA GLU A 442 -7.54 16.20 3.76
C GLU A 442 -6.51 15.38 2.99
N THR A 443 -6.39 14.09 3.33
CA THR A 443 -5.38 13.17 2.78
C THR A 443 -5.97 12.20 1.75
N PHE A 444 -7.10 12.57 1.14
CA PHE A 444 -7.83 11.73 0.19
C PHE A 444 -6.96 11.41 -1.03
N LEU A 445 -6.71 10.12 -1.25
CA LEU A 445 -5.87 9.57 -2.33
C LEU A 445 -4.39 9.99 -2.33
N ASP A 446 -3.87 10.61 -1.27
CA ASP A 446 -2.43 10.92 -1.16
C ASP A 446 -1.61 9.61 -1.17
N GLY A 447 -1.77 8.80 -0.12
CA GLY A 447 -1.10 7.50 0.02
C GLY A 447 -1.99 6.32 -0.41
N SER A 448 -1.42 5.36 -1.15
CA SER A 448 -2.16 4.18 -1.60
C SER A 448 -2.73 3.36 -0.43
N GLY A 449 -4.06 3.26 -0.36
CA GLY A 449 -4.78 2.42 0.61
C GLY A 449 -5.01 3.06 1.99
N ASN A 450 -4.62 4.32 2.20
CA ASN A 450 -4.75 5.01 3.49
C ASN A 450 -6.18 4.97 4.05
N GLU A 451 -7.18 5.14 3.19
CA GLU A 451 -8.60 5.11 3.57
C GLU A 451 -9.03 3.72 4.01
N TRP A 452 -8.58 2.68 3.31
CA TRP A 452 -8.87 1.29 3.66
C TRP A 452 -8.23 0.91 5.00
N PHE A 453 -6.98 1.31 5.22
CA PHE A 453 -6.28 1.06 6.46
C PHE A 453 -6.90 1.81 7.65
N ASP A 454 -7.35 3.06 7.45
CA ASP A 454 -8.03 3.79 8.52
C ASP A 454 -9.38 3.16 8.86
N MET A 455 -10.19 2.83 7.85
CA MET A 455 -11.53 2.27 8.01
C MET A 455 -11.49 0.90 8.70
N ARG A 456 -10.57 0.00 8.31
CA ARG A 456 -10.48 -1.33 8.92
C ARG A 456 -10.06 -1.27 10.39
N GLY A 457 -9.07 -0.43 10.72
CA GLY A 457 -8.58 -0.28 12.09
C GLY A 457 -9.60 0.40 13.01
N ARG A 458 -10.75 0.84 12.50
CA ARG A 458 -11.86 1.43 13.25
C ARG A 458 -13.13 0.57 13.21
N ASP A 459 -13.06 -0.64 12.62
CA ASP A 459 -14.21 -1.51 12.35
C ASP A 459 -15.33 -0.83 11.52
N MET A 460 -14.96 0.13 10.67
CA MET A 460 -15.90 0.94 9.88
C MET A 460 -16.15 0.43 8.45
N LEU A 461 -15.40 -0.59 8.01
CA LEU A 461 -15.66 -1.24 6.73
C LEU A 461 -17.01 -1.96 6.72
N GLN A 462 -17.68 -2.00 5.57
CA GLN A 462 -18.89 -2.79 5.37
C GLN A 462 -18.69 -4.27 5.73
N ALA A 463 -19.77 -4.90 6.21
CA ALA A 463 -19.77 -6.32 6.48
C ALA A 463 -19.38 -7.12 5.23
N GLY A 464 -18.44 -8.05 5.38
CA GLY A 464 -17.90 -8.82 4.26
C GLY A 464 -16.77 -8.13 3.49
N SER A 465 -16.32 -6.93 3.83
CA SER A 465 -15.10 -6.39 3.23
C SER A 465 -13.87 -7.18 3.71
N PRO A 466 -12.90 -7.56 2.85
CA PRO A 466 -11.64 -8.12 3.32
C PRO A 466 -10.84 -7.09 4.13
N LEU A 467 -10.22 -7.53 5.24
CA LEU A 467 -9.32 -6.70 6.07
C LEU A 467 -7.89 -6.67 5.53
N HIS A 468 -7.57 -7.61 4.65
CA HIS A 468 -6.28 -7.81 3.98
C HIS A 468 -6.47 -8.69 2.73
N TRP A 469 -5.50 -8.67 1.84
CA TRP A 469 -5.40 -9.62 0.73
C TRP A 469 -4.78 -10.94 1.21
N PRO A 470 -5.19 -12.08 0.64
CA PRO A 470 -4.42 -13.30 0.78
C PRO A 470 -3.11 -13.19 -0.01
N ILE A 471 -2.14 -14.08 0.26
CA ILE A 471 -1.05 -14.29 -0.68
C ILE A 471 -1.66 -14.64 -2.05
N PRO A 472 -1.23 -13.98 -3.13
CA PRO A 472 -1.74 -14.20 -4.47
C PRO A 472 -1.64 -15.68 -4.91
N ALA A 473 -2.67 -16.17 -5.60
CA ALA A 473 -2.79 -17.56 -6.01
C ALA A 473 -1.61 -18.09 -6.84
N ASP A 474 -1.03 -17.26 -7.71
CA ASP A 474 0.16 -17.58 -8.53
C ASP A 474 1.43 -17.75 -7.67
N VAL A 475 1.57 -16.94 -6.63
CA VAL A 475 2.62 -17.10 -5.61
C VAL A 475 2.39 -18.36 -4.80
N LEU A 476 1.17 -18.64 -4.35
CA LEU A 476 0.83 -19.86 -3.61
C LEU A 476 1.11 -21.12 -4.44
N GLU A 477 0.83 -21.09 -5.74
CA GLU A 477 1.18 -22.16 -6.67
C GLU A 477 2.69 -22.38 -6.74
N THR A 478 3.46 -21.30 -6.84
CA THR A 478 4.93 -21.35 -6.86
C THR A 478 5.50 -21.91 -5.56
N LEU A 479 4.87 -21.58 -4.42
CA LEU A 479 5.24 -22.10 -3.10
C LEU A 479 4.76 -23.55 -2.86
N GLY A 480 4.08 -24.17 -3.82
CA GLY A 480 3.59 -25.54 -3.69
C GLY A 480 2.46 -25.71 -2.67
N VAL A 481 1.75 -24.64 -2.33
CA VAL A 481 0.59 -24.70 -1.45
C VAL A 481 -0.51 -25.49 -2.16
N PRO A 482 -1.08 -26.54 -1.53
CA PRO A 482 -2.06 -27.37 -2.19
C PRO A 482 -3.33 -26.57 -2.45
N LEU A 483 -3.93 -26.82 -3.62
CA LEU A 483 -5.27 -26.35 -3.85
C LEU A 483 -6.22 -26.95 -2.80
N PRO A 484 -7.23 -26.18 -2.40
CA PRO A 484 -7.53 -24.86 -2.97
C PRO A 484 -7.01 -23.66 -2.16
N TYR A 485 -6.72 -22.56 -2.87
CA TYR A 485 -6.14 -21.35 -2.27
C TYR A 485 -7.14 -20.58 -1.41
N TYR A 486 -6.68 -20.10 -0.26
CA TYR A 486 -7.50 -19.36 0.70
C TYR A 486 -7.81 -17.93 0.22
N THR A 487 -8.85 -17.32 0.80
CA THR A 487 -9.25 -15.93 0.52
C THR A 487 -10.02 -15.32 1.70
N TYR A 488 -10.46 -14.06 1.57
CA TYR A 488 -11.18 -13.27 2.57
C TYR A 488 -12.36 -12.48 1.98
N GLY A 489 -13.22 -11.92 2.85
CA GLY A 489 -14.36 -11.07 2.47
C GLY A 489 -15.63 -11.83 2.09
N GLY A 490 -16.83 -11.29 2.19
CA GLY A 490 -18.07 -12.01 1.90
C GLY A 490 -18.89 -12.33 3.15
N ALA A 491 -20.22 -12.33 3.00
CA ALA A 491 -21.16 -12.57 4.10
C ALA A 491 -21.17 -14.02 4.64
N SER A 492 -20.56 -14.95 3.91
CA SER A 492 -20.42 -16.36 4.27
C SER A 492 -19.04 -16.85 3.84
N ALA A 493 -18.51 -17.87 4.52
CA ALA A 493 -17.29 -18.55 4.06
C ALA A 493 -17.39 -18.89 2.55
N PRO A 494 -16.32 -18.76 1.76
CA PRO A 494 -16.38 -18.94 0.32
C PRO A 494 -16.94 -20.32 -0.02
N ALA A 495 -17.96 -20.37 -0.88
CA ALA A 495 -18.68 -21.61 -1.19
C ALA A 495 -17.87 -22.60 -2.05
N THR A 496 -16.89 -22.12 -2.81
CA THR A 496 -16.01 -22.96 -3.62
C THR A 496 -14.77 -23.26 -2.83
N GLY A 497 -14.46 -24.57 -2.73
CA GLY A 497 -13.31 -25.10 -2.01
C GLY A 497 -12.11 -24.21 -2.25
N ASN A 498 -11.80 -23.43 -1.21
CA ASN A 498 -10.71 -22.48 -0.97
C ASN A 498 -10.33 -22.68 0.51
N GLY A 499 -10.08 -23.94 0.87
CA GLY A 499 -9.19 -24.43 1.91
C GLY A 499 -8.79 -23.35 2.88
N ALA A 500 -9.51 -23.27 4.00
CA ALA A 500 -8.95 -22.66 5.18
C ALA A 500 -7.63 -23.40 5.47
N PRO A 501 -6.47 -22.73 5.51
CA PRO A 501 -5.30 -23.33 6.11
C PRO A 501 -5.65 -23.45 7.60
N GLU A 502 -5.86 -24.67 8.10
CA GLU A 502 -5.88 -25.00 9.52
C GLU A 502 -6.55 -23.96 10.46
N GLY A 503 -7.89 -23.87 10.50
CA GLY A 503 -8.60 -23.10 11.55
C GLY A 503 -9.47 -21.94 11.05
N ASP A 504 -10.17 -21.28 11.98
CA ASP A 504 -11.25 -20.28 11.78
C ASP A 504 -10.83 -18.95 11.11
N TYR A 505 -9.68 -18.92 10.41
CA TYR A 505 -9.02 -17.73 9.84
C TYR A 505 -9.87 -16.89 8.88
N TRP A 506 -10.93 -17.45 8.30
CA TRP A 506 -11.88 -16.72 7.48
C TRP A 506 -12.53 -15.55 8.23
N THR A 507 -12.94 -15.81 9.47
CA THR A 507 -13.68 -14.84 10.29
C THR A 507 -12.80 -13.69 10.75
N SER A 508 -11.52 -13.95 11.01
CA SER A 508 -10.55 -12.92 11.41
C SER A 508 -10.08 -12.02 10.27
N GLY A 509 -10.25 -12.43 9.00
CA GLY A 509 -9.84 -11.63 7.84
C GLY A 509 -10.98 -10.87 7.15
N THR A 510 -12.19 -10.91 7.72
CA THR A 510 -13.40 -10.35 7.12
C THR A 510 -14.06 -9.35 8.08
N ALA A 511 -14.36 -8.16 7.58
CA ALA A 511 -15.01 -7.10 8.35
C ALA A 511 -16.40 -7.54 8.82
N SER A 512 -16.70 -7.26 10.09
CA SER A 512 -17.99 -7.56 10.71
C SER A 512 -19.09 -6.56 10.32
N GLY A 513 -18.71 -5.35 9.88
CA GLY A 513 -19.63 -4.23 9.68
C GLY A 513 -20.10 -3.56 10.97
N ALA A 514 -19.46 -3.84 12.11
CA ALA A 514 -19.94 -3.40 13.42
C ALA A 514 -20.13 -1.87 13.57
N LYS A 515 -19.27 -1.08 12.92
CA LYS A 515 -19.38 0.39 12.86
C LYS A 515 -19.50 0.89 11.43
N SER A 516 -19.95 0.05 10.52
CA SER A 516 -20.15 0.48 9.14
C SER A 516 -21.23 1.56 9.08
N TRP A 517 -21.02 2.49 8.15
CA TRP A 517 -21.97 3.55 7.85
C TRP A 517 -23.16 3.04 7.02
N ARG A 518 -23.08 1.83 6.46
CA ARG A 518 -24.07 1.21 5.57
C ARG A 518 -24.57 -0.13 6.10
#